data_AF-A0ABD5LMU6-F1
#
_entry.id   AF-A0ABD5LMU6-F1
#
_cell.length_a   1.000
_cell.length_b   1.000
_cell.length_c   1.000
_cell.angle_alpha   90.00
_cell.angle_beta   90.00
_cell.angle_gamma   90.00
#
_symmetry.space_group_name_H-M   'P 1'
#
loop_
_entity.id
_entity.type
_entity.pdbx_description
1 polymer ?
#
loop_
_entity_poly.entity_id
_entity_poly.type
_entity_poly.pdbx_seq_one_letter_code
_entity_poly.pdbx_strand_id
1 'polypeptide(L)' 'MPDNEQPDKYGTAEGARQLALDTVIRALVDHASLADPGFRERAMTGIEDYIARLDPQSELQADFAERARGSAAVLLGPGS' A
#
# COMPACT_ATOMS: atom_id res chain seq x y z
N MET A 1 -12.45 13.47 31.07
CA MET A 1 -13.17 14.12 29.96
C MET A 1 -13.59 13.01 29.02
N PRO A 2 -14.87 12.84 28.64
CA PRO A 2 -15.17 11.94 27.54
C PRO A 2 -14.69 12.64 26.26
N ASP A 3 -13.78 12.01 25.53
CA ASP A 3 -13.40 12.47 24.20
C ASP A 3 -14.64 12.39 23.32
N ASN A 4 -15.15 13.58 22.98
CA ASN A 4 -16.31 13.74 22.12
C ASN A 4 -15.81 13.51 20.68
N GLU A 5 -15.56 12.25 20.31
CA GLU A 5 -15.29 11.86 18.92
C GLU A 5 -16.54 12.23 18.11
N GLN A 6 -16.51 13.41 17.50
CA GLN A 6 -17.48 13.80 16.50
C GLN A 6 -17.40 12.78 15.36
N PRO A 7 -18.51 12.15 14.96
CA PRO A 7 -18.50 11.22 13.85
C PRO A 7 -17.98 11.95 12.61
N ASP A 8 -16.99 11.35 11.96
CA ASP A 8 -16.36 11.86 10.74
C ASP A 8 -17.38 11.86 9.61
N LYS A 9 -18.18 12.93 9.58
CA LYS A 9 -19.36 13.11 8.72
C LYS A 9 -19.05 12.94 7.23
N TYR A 10 -17.78 13.07 6.84
CA TYR A 10 -17.35 13.05 5.45
C TYR A 10 -16.35 11.93 5.13
N GLY A 11 -15.99 11.05 6.09
CA GLY A 11 -14.93 10.06 5.89
C GLY A 11 -13.54 10.69 5.70
N THR A 12 -13.38 11.96 6.07
CA THR A 12 -12.16 12.76 5.89
C THR A 12 -11.00 12.30 6.76
N ALA A 13 -11.27 11.71 7.91
CA ALA A 13 -10.24 11.18 8.80
C ALA A 13 -9.54 9.97 8.18
N GLU A 14 -10.30 9.04 7.59
CA GLU A 14 -9.72 7.88 6.92
C GLU A 14 -8.94 8.29 5.67
N GLY A 15 -9.50 9.20 4.85
CA GLY A 15 -8.80 9.76 3.69
C GLY A 15 -7.51 10.50 4.06
N ALA A 16 -7.53 11.31 5.13
CA ALA A 16 -6.35 12.01 5.62
C ALA A 16 -5.29 11.06 6.17
N ARG A 17 -5.71 10.01 6.90
CA ARG A 17 -4.83 8.96 7.38
C ARG A 17 -4.18 8.20 6.22
N GLN A 18 -4.95 7.84 5.20
CA GLN A 18 -4.44 7.15 4.03
C GLN A 18 -3.41 8.00 3.27
N LEU A 19 -3.70 9.29 3.04
CA LEU A 19 -2.76 10.23 2.44
C LEU A 19 -1.44 10.31 3.23
N ALA A 20 -1.53 10.40 4.56
CA ALA A 20 -0.34 10.45 5.42
C ALA A 20 0.50 9.17 5.31
N LEU A 21 -0.15 8.00 5.36
CA LEU A 21 0.54 6.71 5.21
C LEU A 21 1.20 6.57 3.84
N ASP A 22 0.48 6.86 2.75
CA ASP A 22 1.02 6.77 1.40
C ASP A 22 2.23 7.70 1.21
N THR A 23 2.17 8.91 1.77
CA THR A 23 3.27 9.88 1.71
C THR A 23 4.50 9.38 2.46
N VAL A 24 4.31 8.87 3.69
CA VAL A 24 5.42 8.35 4.50
C VAL A 24 6.03 7.11 3.86
N ILE A 25 5.21 6.16 3.39
CA ILE A 25 5.70 4.94 2.73
C ILE A 25 6.50 5.29 1.48
N ARG A 26 6.03 6.22 0.65
CA ARG A 26 6.79 6.68 -0.53
C ARG A 26 8.15 7.27 -0.17
N ALA A 27 8.20 8.16 0.81
CA ALA A 27 9.47 8.74 1.27
C ALA A 27 10.46 7.65 1.75
N LEU A 28 9.95 6.63 2.44
CA LEU A 28 10.76 5.49 2.88
C LEU A 28 11.24 4.63 1.70
N VAL A 29 10.36 4.35 0.73
CA VAL A 29 10.71 3.60 -0.49
C VAL A 29 11.78 4.34 -1.28
N ASP A 30 11.64 5.65 -1.47
CA ASP A 30 12.61 6.46 -2.20
C ASP A 30 13.96 6.48 -1.48
N HIS A 31 13.95 6.68 -0.15
CA HIS A 31 15.16 6.62 0.65
C HIS A 31 15.85 5.25 0.58
N ALA A 32 15.09 4.16 0.71
CA ALA A 32 15.63 2.80 0.62
C ALA A 32 16.18 2.50 -0.79
N SER A 33 15.52 3.01 -1.83
CA SER A 33 15.95 2.82 -3.22
C SER A 33 17.26 3.53 -3.56
N LEU A 34 17.59 4.62 -2.85
CA LEU A 34 18.89 5.29 -2.99
C LEU A 34 20.03 4.44 -2.40
N ALA A 35 19.79 3.79 -1.26
CA ALA A 35 20.78 2.95 -0.60
C ALA A 35 20.88 1.54 -1.22
N ASP A 36 19.79 1.05 -1.79
CA ASP A 36 19.66 -0.28 -2.38
C ASP A 36 18.79 -0.21 -3.65
N PRO A 37 19.43 -0.10 -4.83
CA PRO A 37 18.72 0.00 -6.10
C PRO A 37 17.78 -1.19 -6.40
N GLY A 38 18.00 -2.36 -5.78
CA GLY A 38 17.18 -3.55 -5.93
C GLY A 38 15.99 -3.62 -4.97
N PHE A 39 15.84 -2.64 -4.07
CA PHE A 39 14.80 -2.65 -3.03
C PHE A 39 13.39 -2.77 -3.61
N ARG A 40 13.05 -1.93 -4.60
CA ARG A 40 11.71 -1.91 -5.23
C ARG A 40 11.36 -3.25 -5.87
N GLU A 41 12.31 -3.87 -6.57
CA GLU A 41 12.12 -5.18 -7.20
C GLU A 41 11.87 -6.26 -6.15
N ARG A 42 12.72 -6.35 -5.11
CA ARG A 42 12.54 -7.35 -4.05
C ARG A 42 11.24 -7.17 -3.27
N ALA A 43 10.81 -5.91 -3.04
CA ALA A 43 9.53 -5.63 -2.43
C ALA A 43 8.37 -6.15 -3.29
N MET A 44 8.40 -5.90 -4.60
CA MET A 44 7.41 -6.43 -5.53
C MET A 44 7.43 -7.97 -5.58
N THR A 45 8.61 -8.60 -5.61
CA THR A 45 8.74 -10.06 -5.55
C THR A 45 8.08 -10.63 -4.31
N GLY A 46 8.30 -10.05 -3.13
CA GLY A 46 7.66 -10.51 -1.90
C GLY A 46 6.13 -10.44 -1.91
N ILE A 47 5.57 -9.45 -2.63
CA ILE A 47 4.12 -9.31 -2.84
C ILE A 47 3.62 -10.40 -3.79
N GLU A 48 4.30 -10.62 -4.92
CA GLU A 48 3.93 -11.67 -5.87
C GLU A 48 4.06 -13.07 -5.26
N ASP A 49 5.06 -13.32 -4.41
CA ASP A 49 5.23 -14.57 -3.68
C ASP A 49 4.07 -14.83 -2.70
N TYR A 50 3.48 -13.77 -2.13
CA TYR A 50 2.25 -13.90 -1.34
C TYR A 50 1.05 -14.21 -2.24
N ILE A 51 0.89 -13.46 -3.33
CA ILE A 51 -0.22 -13.65 -4.27
C ILE A 51 -0.21 -15.05 -4.89
N ALA A 52 0.96 -15.59 -5.20
CA ALA A 52 1.11 -16.94 -5.77
C ALA A 52 0.60 -18.07 -4.84
N ARG A 53 0.43 -17.79 -3.54
CA ARG A 53 -0.12 -18.73 -2.55
C ARG A 53 -1.64 -18.64 -2.41
N LEU A 54 -2.27 -17.66 -3.05
CA LEU A 54 -3.72 -17.50 -3.05
C LEU A 54 -4.39 -18.55 -3.95
N ASP A 55 -5.65 -18.88 -3.65
CA ASP A 55 -6.48 -19.73 -4.48
C ASP A 55 -6.89 -18.96 -5.76
N PRO A 56 -6.40 -19.38 -6.95
CA PRO A 56 -6.70 -18.70 -8.19
C PRO A 56 -8.15 -18.90 -8.66
N GLN A 57 -8.90 -19.82 -8.06
CA GLN A 57 -10.32 -20.04 -8.37
C GLN A 57 -11.26 -19.19 -7.50
N SER A 58 -10.73 -18.53 -6.47
CA SER A 58 -11.50 -17.65 -5.62
C SER A 58 -11.55 -16.23 -6.20
N GLU A 59 -12.73 -15.78 -6.63
CA GLU A 59 -12.93 -14.41 -7.12
C GLU A 59 -12.50 -13.34 -6.11
N LEU A 60 -12.76 -13.57 -4.81
CA LEU A 60 -12.35 -12.67 -3.74
C LEU A 60 -10.82 -12.54 -3.67
N GLN A 61 -10.10 -13.65 -3.79
CA GLN A 61 -8.64 -13.64 -3.73
C GLN A 61 -8.02 -13.08 -5.02
N ALA A 62 -8.68 -13.25 -6.16
CA ALA A 62 -8.30 -12.61 -7.41
C ALA A 62 -8.43 -11.07 -7.33
N ASP A 63 -9.56 -10.56 -6.83
CA ASP A 63 -9.75 -9.11 -6.61
C ASP A 63 -8.74 -8.56 -5.58
N PHE A 64 -8.48 -9.30 -4.49
CA PHE A 64 -7.45 -8.94 -3.54
C PHE A 64 -6.06 -8.83 -4.20
N ALA A 65 -5.67 -9.82 -5.01
CA ALA A 65 -4.40 -9.83 -5.71
C ALA A 65 -4.25 -8.65 -6.67
N GLU A 66 -5.31 -8.33 -7.43
CA GLU A 66 -5.33 -7.17 -8.33
C GLU A 66 -5.15 -5.86 -7.55
N ARG A 67 -5.91 -5.66 -6.46
CA ARG A 67 -5.80 -4.47 -5.61
C ARG A 67 -4.41 -4.35 -4.97
N ALA A 68 -3.85 -5.46 -4.49
CA ALA A 68 -2.51 -5.48 -3.91
C ALA A 68 -1.45 -5.04 -4.93
N ARG A 69 -1.52 -5.53 -6.18
CA ARG A 69 -0.63 -5.09 -7.27
C ARG A 69 -0.81 -3.61 -7.61
N GLY A 70 -2.06 -3.15 -7.68
CA GLY A 70 -2.37 -1.74 -7.94
C GLY A 70 -1.76 -0.82 -6.88
N SER A 71 -1.96 -1.14 -5.59
CA SER A 71 -1.35 -0.40 -4.48
C SER A 71 0.19 -0.49 -4.51
N ALA A 72 0.76 -1.66 -4.80
CA ALA A 72 2.20 -1.83 -4.91
C ALA A 72 2.79 -0.95 -6.01
N ALA A 73 2.16 -0.89 -7.19
CA ALA A 73 2.60 -0.03 -8.28
C ALA A 73 2.61 1.45 -7.91
N VAL A 74 1.62 1.90 -7.12
CA VAL A 74 1.51 3.29 -6.64
C VAL A 74 2.59 3.65 -5.61
N LEU A 75 2.99 2.68 -4.78
CA LEU A 75 3.95 2.89 -3.67
C LEU A 75 5.40 2.62 -4.08
N LEU A 76 5.63 1.65 -4.96
CA LEU A 76 6.96 1.23 -5.43
C LEU A 76 7.35 1.84 -6.77
N GLY A 77 6.41 2.46 -7.48
CA GLY A 77 6.69 3.21 -8.70
C GLY A 77 7.68 4.36 -8.44
N PRO A 78 8.38 4.84 -9.48
CA PRO A 78 9.23 6.01 -9.34
C PRO A 78 8.39 7.20 -8.86
N GLY A 79 8.86 7.90 -7.83
CA GLY A 79 8.27 9.17 -7.41
C GLY A 79 8.30 10.17 -8.57
N SER A 80 7.15 10.74 -8.90
CA SER A 80 7.01 11.81 -9.90
C SER A 80 7.70 13.09 -9.46
#